data_AF-A0A7S4UUY8-F1
#
_entry.id   AF-A0A7S4UUY8-F1
#
_cell.length_a   1.000
_cell.length_b   1.000
_cell.length_c   1.000
_cell.angle_alpha   90.00
_cell.angle_beta   90.00
_cell.angle_gamma   90.00
#
_symmetry.space_group_name_H-M   'P 1'
#
loop_
_entity.id
_entity.type
_entity.pdbx_description
1 polymer ?
#
loop_
_entity_poly.entity_id
_entity_poly.type
_entity_poly.pdbx_seq_one_letter_code
_entity_poly.pdbx_strand_id
1 'polypeptide(L)'
;MGPAPAVLAACAIGLLGASAGTMLGTDARCGEGCGAALEEASFGTSLLQSKKMTWRLKVALSDDPTEGVTEDYRASVARGEPTSQLQVMAEEALARARAEADAEVAAEERELSLADVPASGEFSAPVSASVQLEGESRARAGSTPRGHFASWSLARGSGEGAPSVCLPPSSNRADDGYVDAYRGWYDVQGCGKCNDYCRWVGGAGSGGDPLRRLELQSAQGSWGWWSCRLAGSNQTHTPRGHFSSWALARCSGEGADAAAAPPPSSPYVPGQPGAAWTEEEMLAVRAKLHRVFTEGHAVYHELGLPVPEEFWTSAPNAAKALRLGFHDCLRYADGTGGCDGCLDWNGVGVRYPRDSLAKGLYPVAGDGHNNGMGPTVETLEAIYTDRGFPSRTPLMPRSLQETGKSRADLWAFATLVAVEYSMALNNAACDAPAAFKAQPWRQCHPREGESDCSVAAPRAFSFRTGRRDCVSTGYPWKTTSSPSFMTNRTEEHPDPGTNGHGTVDFFRRTFGFTARETVAVM
;
A
#
# COMPACT_ATOMS: atom_id res chain seq x y z
N MET A 1 20.55 26.58 -8.89
CA MET A 1 21.51 25.46 -8.94
C MET A 1 21.05 24.38 -7.96
N GLY A 2 20.16 23.50 -8.40
CA GLY A 2 19.68 22.33 -7.66
C GLY A 2 19.77 21.09 -8.57
N PRO A 3 19.87 19.87 -8.02
CA PRO A 3 20.15 18.69 -8.82
C PRO A 3 18.90 18.14 -9.52
N ALA A 4 19.04 17.75 -10.78
CA ALA A 4 18.05 17.02 -11.57
C ALA A 4 17.87 15.56 -11.07
N PRO A 5 16.67 14.96 -11.18
CA PRO A 5 16.43 13.59 -10.76
C PRO A 5 16.91 12.59 -11.82
N ALA A 6 17.74 11.62 -11.41
CA ALA A 6 18.17 10.51 -12.24
C ALA A 6 17.11 9.40 -12.29
N VAL A 7 16.60 9.09 -13.48
CA VAL A 7 15.71 7.95 -13.73
C VAL A 7 16.56 6.68 -13.93
N LEU A 8 16.47 5.75 -12.98
CA LEU A 8 17.05 4.41 -13.04
C LEU A 8 15.99 3.42 -13.57
N ALA A 9 16.15 2.94 -14.81
CA ALA A 9 15.35 1.85 -15.36
C ALA A 9 16.10 0.51 -15.21
N ALA A 10 15.49 -0.45 -14.52
CA ALA A 10 15.97 -1.83 -14.41
C ALA A 10 15.16 -2.74 -15.35
N CYS A 11 15.84 -3.44 -16.25
CA CYS A 11 15.23 -4.47 -17.11
C CYS A 11 15.33 -5.85 -16.44
N ALA A 12 14.20 -6.53 -16.27
CA ALA A 12 14.16 -7.96 -15.98
C ALA A 12 13.33 -8.67 -17.07
N ILE A 13 13.95 -9.65 -17.76
CA ILE A 13 13.33 -10.46 -18.80
C ILE A 13 12.88 -11.78 -18.16
N GLY A 14 11.57 -12.05 -18.19
CA GLY A 14 10.98 -13.32 -17.76
C GLY A 14 10.05 -13.88 -18.84
N LEU A 15 10.44 -15.01 -19.42
CA LEU A 15 9.66 -15.81 -20.38
C LEU A 15 8.62 -16.66 -19.65
N LEU A 16 7.34 -16.55 -19.98
CA LEU A 16 6.34 -17.59 -19.71
C LEU A 16 5.33 -17.72 -20.85
N GLY A 17 5.13 -18.97 -21.27
CA GLY A 17 4.39 -19.40 -22.45
C GLY A 17 2.87 -19.48 -22.28
N ALA A 18 2.23 -19.61 -23.44
CA ALA A 18 0.81 -19.44 -23.72
C ALA A 18 -0.10 -20.61 -23.28
N SER A 19 -1.38 -20.31 -23.04
CA SER A 19 -2.52 -20.93 -23.73
C SER A 19 -3.84 -20.22 -23.36
N ALA A 20 -4.52 -19.64 -24.35
CA ALA A 20 -5.90 -19.16 -24.22
C ALA A 20 -6.72 -19.68 -25.41
N GLY A 21 -7.82 -20.37 -25.11
CA GLY A 21 -8.81 -20.87 -26.06
C GLY A 21 -9.89 -19.83 -26.35
N THR A 22 -10.25 -19.72 -27.61
CA THR A 22 -11.17 -18.75 -28.23
C THR A 22 -12.64 -19.08 -27.94
N MET A 23 -13.47 -18.06 -27.67
CA MET A 23 -14.93 -18.09 -27.85
C MET A 23 -15.38 -16.75 -28.44
N LEU A 24 -16.03 -16.83 -29.61
CA LEU A 24 -16.55 -15.72 -30.40
C LEU A 24 -17.96 -15.34 -29.93
N GLY A 25 -18.21 -14.05 -29.79
CA GLY A 25 -19.55 -13.45 -29.69
C GLY A 25 -19.48 -12.03 -30.23
N THR A 26 -19.91 -11.85 -31.48
CA THR A 26 -19.83 -10.60 -32.22
C THR A 26 -21.01 -9.70 -31.89
N ASP A 27 -20.75 -8.47 -31.44
CA ASP A 27 -21.70 -7.35 -31.55
C ASP A 27 -21.17 -6.35 -32.58
N ALA A 28 -22.06 -5.95 -33.48
CA ALA A 28 -21.78 -5.25 -34.73
C ALA A 28 -21.83 -3.74 -34.52
N ARG A 29 -20.80 -3.15 -33.93
CA ARG A 29 -20.59 -1.68 -33.92
C ARG A 29 -19.15 -1.21 -33.71
N CYS A 30 -18.16 -2.05 -33.98
CA CYS A 30 -16.74 -1.68 -33.90
C CYS A 30 -16.09 -1.72 -35.28
N GLY A 31 -15.96 -0.53 -35.90
CA GLY A 31 -15.14 -0.31 -37.07
C GLY A 31 -13.65 -0.21 -36.71
N GLU A 32 -12.83 -0.42 -37.73
CA GLU A 32 -11.36 -0.57 -37.77
C GLU A 32 -10.56 0.54 -37.04
N GLY A 33 -9.36 0.19 -36.52
CA GLY A 33 -8.33 1.20 -36.19
C GLY A 33 -7.24 0.78 -35.20
N CYS A 34 -6.06 0.45 -35.77
CA CYS A 34 -4.67 0.33 -35.29
C CYS A 34 -4.24 0.48 -33.80
N GLY A 35 -3.29 -0.38 -33.38
CA GLY A 35 -2.57 -0.33 -32.10
C GLY A 35 -1.07 0.00 -32.21
N ALA A 36 -0.32 -0.29 -31.13
CA ALA A 36 1.14 -0.40 -31.11
C ALA A 36 1.55 -1.73 -30.44
N ALA A 37 2.26 -2.57 -31.19
CA ALA A 37 2.82 -3.84 -30.77
C ALA A 37 4.31 -3.88 -31.18
N LEU A 38 5.14 -4.63 -30.44
CA LEU A 38 6.37 -5.17 -31.02
C LEU A 38 5.94 -6.23 -32.05
N GLU A 39 6.07 -5.92 -33.34
CA GLU A 39 5.85 -6.93 -34.38
C GLU A 39 7.02 -7.92 -34.40
N GLU A 40 6.69 -9.22 -34.31
CA GLU A 40 7.62 -10.30 -34.64
C GLU A 40 8.00 -10.28 -36.13
N ALA A 41 9.19 -10.79 -36.42
CA ALA A 41 9.75 -10.92 -37.75
C ALA A 41 8.82 -11.68 -38.73
N SER A 42 8.41 -11.03 -39.82
CA SER A 42 7.73 -11.70 -40.92
C SER A 42 8.69 -12.63 -41.68
N PHE A 43 8.46 -13.94 -41.61
CA PHE A 43 9.01 -14.89 -42.59
C PHE A 43 8.01 -15.04 -43.75
N GLY A 44 8.24 -14.29 -44.82
CA GLY A 44 7.62 -14.58 -46.10
C GLY A 44 8.32 -15.77 -46.75
N THR A 45 7.61 -16.88 -46.93
CA THR A 45 8.02 -17.96 -47.83
C THR A 45 7.96 -17.48 -49.28
N SER A 46 9.06 -16.89 -49.75
CA SER A 46 9.41 -16.87 -51.16
C SER A 46 10.93 -16.90 -51.27
N LEU A 47 11.44 -17.86 -52.04
CA LEU A 47 12.85 -18.06 -52.31
C LEU A 47 13.47 -16.81 -52.95
N LEU A 48 14.70 -16.54 -52.50
CA LEU A 48 15.76 -15.70 -53.10
C LEU A 48 15.86 -14.23 -52.65
N GLN A 49 16.88 -14.02 -51.80
CA GLN A 49 17.75 -12.83 -51.66
C GLN A 49 17.14 -11.49 -51.20
N SER A 50 17.20 -11.22 -49.88
CA SER A 50 17.67 -9.91 -49.40
C SER A 50 18.44 -10.05 -48.06
N LYS A 51 19.58 -9.36 -47.96
CA LYS A 51 20.65 -9.56 -46.94
C LYS A 51 20.72 -8.43 -45.88
N LYS A 52 19.62 -7.77 -45.52
CA LYS A 52 19.63 -6.70 -44.50
C LYS A 52 18.43 -6.78 -43.57
N MET A 53 18.67 -6.71 -42.26
CA MET A 53 17.64 -6.44 -41.25
C MET A 53 17.73 -4.95 -40.88
N THR A 54 16.58 -4.28 -40.88
CA THR A 54 16.45 -2.87 -40.50
C THR A 54 15.61 -2.81 -39.24
N TRP A 55 16.11 -2.15 -38.20
CA TRP A 55 15.37 -1.95 -36.96
C TRP A 55 14.83 -0.52 -36.93
N ARG A 56 13.63 -0.33 -36.36
CA ARG A 56 13.09 0.99 -36.00
C ARG A 56 12.93 1.05 -34.49
N LEU A 57 13.54 2.05 -33.88
CA LEU A 57 13.37 2.35 -32.46
C LEU A 57 12.52 3.63 -32.34
N LYS A 58 11.39 3.54 -31.64
CA LYS A 58 10.60 4.71 -31.25
C LYS A 58 10.88 5.00 -29.78
N VAL A 59 11.38 6.19 -29.50
CA VAL A 59 11.56 6.70 -28.14
C VAL A 59 10.59 7.86 -27.96
N ALA A 60 9.77 7.83 -26.92
CA ALA A 60 8.91 8.93 -26.54
C ALA A 60 9.52 9.64 -25.33
N LEU A 61 9.72 10.95 -25.42
CA LEU A 61 10.19 11.81 -24.34
C LEU A 61 9.11 12.88 -24.11
N SER A 62 8.09 12.57 -23.30
CA SER A 62 7.15 13.56 -22.75
C SER A 62 6.29 12.92 -21.64
N ASP A 63 5.99 13.70 -20.60
CA ASP A 63 5.07 13.33 -19.51
C ASP A 63 3.60 13.73 -19.79
N ASP A 64 3.29 14.28 -20.98
CA ASP A 64 1.92 14.54 -21.48
C ASP A 64 1.65 13.72 -22.77
N PRO A 65 0.61 12.86 -22.81
CA PRO A 65 0.35 11.97 -23.94
C PRO A 65 -0.22 12.67 -25.20
N THR A 66 -0.40 13.99 -25.21
CA THR A 66 -0.95 14.70 -26.37
C THR A 66 0.06 15.41 -27.26
N GLU A 67 1.32 15.58 -26.84
CA GLU A 67 2.35 16.32 -27.62
C GLU A 67 3.71 15.61 -27.73
N GLY A 68 3.75 14.29 -27.94
CA GLY A 68 5.01 13.59 -28.20
C GLY A 68 5.52 13.76 -29.63
N VAL A 69 6.67 14.43 -29.82
CA VAL A 69 7.44 14.38 -31.07
C VAL A 69 7.97 12.95 -31.26
N THR A 70 7.64 12.32 -32.38
CA THR A 70 8.15 10.98 -32.73
C THR A 70 9.23 11.11 -33.79
N GLU A 71 10.49 10.91 -33.41
CA GLU A 71 11.59 10.77 -34.37
C GLU A 71 11.86 9.29 -34.70
N ASP A 72 12.07 9.00 -35.98
CA ASP A 72 12.20 7.65 -36.52
C ASP A 72 13.66 7.37 -36.87
N TYR A 73 14.42 6.77 -35.94
CA TYR A 73 15.83 6.45 -36.18
C TYR A 73 15.96 5.09 -36.88
N ARG A 74 16.54 5.11 -38.11
CA ARG A 74 16.86 3.89 -38.88
C ARG A 74 18.34 3.54 -38.79
N ALA A 75 18.64 2.35 -38.26
CA ALA A 75 19.96 1.74 -38.37
C ALA A 75 19.89 0.41 -39.13
N SER A 76 20.90 0.15 -39.97
CA SER A 76 21.02 -1.08 -40.77
C SER A 76 22.24 -1.88 -40.29
N VAL A 77 22.06 -3.14 -39.87
CA VAL A 77 23.19 -3.99 -39.41
C VAL A 77 23.17 -5.33 -40.14
N ALA A 78 24.35 -5.84 -40.51
CA ALA A 78 24.51 -7.14 -41.16
C ALA A 78 24.52 -8.29 -40.12
N ARG A 79 23.97 -9.46 -40.46
CA ARG A 79 23.94 -10.62 -39.53
C ARG A 79 25.37 -11.08 -39.18
N GLY A 80 25.68 -11.10 -37.88
CA GLY A 80 26.92 -11.70 -37.33
C GLY A 80 27.68 -10.82 -36.34
N GLU A 81 27.29 -9.57 -36.13
CA GLU A 81 27.97 -8.69 -35.16
C GLU A 81 27.57 -8.99 -33.71
N PRO A 82 28.53 -8.91 -32.76
CA PRO A 82 28.30 -9.22 -31.36
C PRO A 82 27.32 -8.22 -30.72
N THR A 83 26.46 -8.73 -29.84
CA THR A 83 25.42 -7.98 -29.10
C THR A 83 25.94 -6.73 -28.39
N SER A 84 27.23 -6.68 -28.05
CA SER A 84 27.88 -5.52 -27.45
C SER A 84 27.94 -4.29 -28.36
N GLN A 85 28.06 -4.44 -29.68
CA GLN A 85 28.08 -3.29 -30.61
C GLN A 85 26.69 -2.67 -30.82
N LEU A 86 25.62 -3.48 -30.82
CA LEU A 86 24.24 -2.98 -30.84
C LEU A 86 23.89 -2.21 -29.56
N GLN A 87 24.46 -2.63 -28.43
CA GLN A 87 24.29 -1.96 -27.14
C GLN A 87 24.98 -0.59 -27.12
N VAL A 88 26.22 -0.51 -27.63
CA VAL A 88 26.96 0.77 -27.77
C VAL A 88 26.23 1.73 -28.71
N MET A 89 25.70 1.26 -29.83
CA MET A 89 24.95 2.12 -30.77
C MET A 89 23.61 2.61 -30.19
N ALA A 90 22.92 1.78 -29.38
CA ALA A 90 21.71 2.20 -28.69
C ALA A 90 22.01 3.22 -27.59
N GLU A 91 23.11 3.06 -26.86
CA GLU A 91 23.58 4.00 -25.85
C GLU A 91 24.01 5.34 -26.48
N GLU A 92 24.69 5.32 -27.63
CA GLU A 92 25.06 6.53 -28.38
C GLU A 92 23.84 7.28 -28.94
N ALA A 93 22.84 6.56 -29.46
CA ALA A 93 21.59 7.17 -29.93
C ALA A 93 20.79 7.80 -28.79
N LEU A 94 20.73 7.13 -27.63
CA LEU A 94 20.06 7.65 -26.43
C LEU A 94 20.79 8.87 -25.86
N ALA A 95 22.13 8.89 -25.93
CA ALA A 95 22.93 10.03 -25.49
C ALA A 95 22.71 11.27 -26.37
N ARG A 96 22.55 11.10 -27.69
CA ARG A 96 22.22 12.20 -28.62
C ARG A 96 20.83 12.76 -28.37
N ALA A 97 19.83 11.90 -28.21
CA ALA A 97 18.46 12.32 -27.91
C ALA A 97 18.36 13.10 -26.59
N ARG A 98 19.15 12.70 -25.57
CA ARG A 98 19.24 13.46 -24.31
C ARG A 98 19.87 14.84 -24.49
N ALA A 99 20.94 14.95 -25.27
CA ALA A 99 21.60 16.23 -25.50
C ALA A 99 20.71 17.23 -26.26
N GLU A 100 19.84 16.75 -27.16
CA GLU A 100 18.88 17.58 -27.88
C GLU A 100 17.73 18.05 -26.95
N ALA A 101 17.20 17.16 -26.11
CA ALA A 101 16.20 17.53 -25.10
C ALA A 101 16.73 18.56 -24.08
N ASP A 102 17.97 18.39 -23.62
CA ASP A 102 18.62 19.34 -22.70
C ASP A 102 18.82 20.72 -23.36
N ALA A 103 19.04 20.78 -24.67
CA ALA A 103 19.16 22.04 -25.41
C ALA A 103 17.81 22.75 -25.60
N GLU A 104 16.72 22.00 -25.71
CA GLU A 104 15.36 22.52 -25.84
C GLU A 104 14.85 23.13 -24.51
N VAL A 105 15.09 22.45 -23.39
CA VAL A 105 14.84 22.97 -22.04
C VAL A 105 15.63 24.26 -21.79
N ALA A 106 16.90 24.32 -22.23
CA ALA A 106 17.72 25.52 -22.09
C ALA A 106 17.23 26.70 -22.96
N ALA A 107 16.50 26.44 -24.06
CA ALA A 107 15.86 27.46 -24.87
C ALA A 107 14.58 28.00 -24.21
N GLU A 108 13.79 27.12 -23.58
CA GLU A 108 12.56 27.45 -22.88
C GLU A 108 12.81 28.25 -21.58
N GLU A 109 13.85 27.89 -20.81
CA GLU A 109 14.31 28.68 -19.65
C GLU A 109 14.75 30.10 -20.05
N ARG A 110 15.20 30.29 -21.30
CA ARG A 110 15.59 31.60 -21.82
C ARG A 110 14.37 32.45 -22.18
N GLU A 111 13.27 31.87 -22.68
CA GLU A 111 12.00 32.57 -22.91
C GLU A 111 11.28 32.96 -21.61
N LEU A 112 11.33 32.11 -20.58
CA LEU A 112 10.69 32.42 -19.29
C LEU A 112 11.37 33.59 -18.55
N SER A 113 12.63 33.89 -18.87
CA SER A 113 13.37 35.04 -18.32
C SER A 113 12.97 36.41 -18.89
N LEU A 114 12.11 36.44 -19.92
CA LEU A 114 11.69 37.65 -20.65
C LEU A 114 10.24 38.08 -20.39
N ALA A 115 9.47 37.35 -19.57
CA ALA A 115 8.08 37.68 -19.25
C ALA A 115 7.96 38.40 -17.88
N ASP A 116 7.81 39.73 -17.92
CA ASP A 116 7.55 40.59 -16.75
C ASP A 116 6.13 40.38 -16.17
N VAL A 117 6.02 40.16 -14.84
CA VAL A 117 4.74 40.13 -14.10
C VAL A 117 4.69 41.29 -13.07
N PRO A 118 3.65 42.15 -13.08
CA PRO A 118 3.52 43.23 -12.10
C PRO A 118 2.87 42.75 -10.79
N ALA A 119 3.34 43.32 -9.68
CA ALA A 119 2.88 43.04 -8.32
C ALA A 119 1.78 44.03 -7.86
N SER A 120 0.69 43.52 -7.27
CA SER A 120 0.08 44.04 -6.02
C SER A 120 -1.28 43.40 -5.75
N GLY A 121 -1.51 42.94 -4.51
CA GLY A 121 -2.82 42.51 -4.02
C GLY A 121 -2.75 41.93 -2.61
N GLU A 122 -2.74 42.81 -1.60
CA GLU A 122 -2.78 42.48 -0.17
C GLU A 122 -4.08 41.74 0.20
N PHE A 123 -3.98 40.70 1.05
CA PHE A 123 -5.12 40.18 1.81
C PHE A 123 -4.69 39.89 3.26
N SER A 124 -5.44 40.50 4.19
CA SER A 124 -5.23 40.46 5.63
C SER A 124 -5.72 39.16 6.29
N ALA A 125 -5.02 38.72 7.34
CA ALA A 125 -5.35 37.56 8.17
C ALA A 125 -6.39 37.87 9.26
N PRO A 126 -7.19 36.88 9.73
CA PRO A 126 -8.03 37.04 10.92
C PRO A 126 -7.39 36.48 12.21
N VAL A 127 -7.24 37.41 13.14
CA VAL A 127 -7.34 37.38 14.63
C VAL A 127 -7.51 36.03 15.35
N SER A 128 -6.57 35.77 16.26
CA SER A 128 -6.61 34.77 17.34
C SER A 128 -7.61 35.11 18.45
N ALA A 129 -8.36 34.12 18.93
CA ALA A 129 -9.14 34.22 20.17
C ALA A 129 -8.70 33.15 21.17
N SER A 130 -8.11 33.60 22.27
CA SER A 130 -7.69 32.84 23.45
C SER A 130 -8.82 32.82 24.49
N VAL A 131 -9.17 31.65 25.01
CA VAL A 131 -10.08 31.49 26.15
C VAL A 131 -9.29 30.89 27.31
N GLN A 132 -9.19 31.65 28.41
CA GLN A 132 -8.66 31.24 29.70
C GLN A 132 -9.79 30.62 30.54
N LEU A 133 -9.48 29.53 31.25
CA LEU A 133 -10.28 29.06 32.39
C LEU A 133 -9.34 28.81 33.57
N GLU A 134 -9.52 29.61 34.62
CA GLU A 134 -8.94 29.48 35.95
C GLU A 134 -9.72 28.45 36.77
N GLY A 135 -9.03 27.77 37.71
CA GLY A 135 -9.64 26.88 38.69
C GLY A 135 -8.62 26.31 39.67
N GLU A 136 -8.39 27.00 40.78
CA GLU A 136 -7.64 26.54 41.96
C GLU A 136 -8.45 25.55 42.82
N SER A 137 -7.79 24.55 43.44
CA SER A 137 -7.88 24.29 44.90
C SER A 137 -7.01 23.10 45.41
N ARG A 138 -5.91 23.47 46.07
CA ARG A 138 -5.29 23.01 47.35
C ARG A 138 -5.64 21.64 48.03
N ALA A 139 -4.62 20.76 48.02
CA ALA A 139 -3.99 19.92 49.07
C ALA A 139 -4.69 19.40 50.36
N ARG A 140 -4.36 18.14 50.74
CA ARG A 140 -3.97 17.79 52.13
C ARG A 140 -3.03 16.58 52.23
N ALA A 141 -2.01 16.71 53.08
CA ALA A 141 -0.95 15.76 53.39
C ALA A 141 -1.30 14.82 54.56
N GLY A 142 -0.61 13.66 54.63
CA GLY A 142 -0.59 12.74 55.76
C GLY A 142 0.74 11.98 55.83
N SER A 143 1.35 11.93 57.01
CA SER A 143 2.74 11.63 57.33
C SER A 143 3.08 10.14 57.65
N THR A 144 4.37 9.82 57.53
CA THR A 144 5.14 8.56 57.79
C THR A 144 5.07 7.99 59.23
N PRO A 145 5.61 6.78 59.54
CA PRO A 145 7.05 6.64 59.87
C PRO A 145 7.78 5.32 59.47
N ARG A 146 9.05 5.51 59.05
CA ARG A 146 10.31 4.76 59.26
C ARG A 146 10.36 3.23 59.48
N GLY A 147 11.19 2.59 58.64
CA GLY A 147 11.94 1.36 58.96
C GLY A 147 13.20 1.25 58.08
N HIS A 148 14.37 1.27 58.70
CA HIS A 148 15.70 1.11 58.08
C HIS A 148 15.94 -0.35 57.65
N PHE A 149 16.56 -0.60 56.49
CA PHE A 149 17.61 -1.62 56.28
C PHE A 149 18.36 -1.36 54.96
N ALA A 150 19.61 -1.82 54.93
CA ALA A 150 20.71 -1.30 54.12
C ALA A 150 20.81 -1.85 52.69
N SER A 151 21.37 -0.99 51.84
CA SER A 151 22.15 -1.19 50.60
C SER A 151 22.06 -2.51 49.83
N TRP A 152 21.53 -2.41 48.60
CA TRP A 152 22.13 -2.99 47.39
C TRP A 152 21.99 -1.97 46.25
N SER A 153 23.10 -1.39 45.82
CA SER A 153 23.15 -0.41 44.72
C SER A 153 23.03 -1.13 43.38
N LEU A 154 21.82 -1.21 42.84
CA LEU A 154 21.56 -1.44 41.42
C LEU A 154 20.93 -0.17 40.88
N ALA A 155 21.74 0.64 40.18
CA ALA A 155 21.27 1.79 39.45
C ALA A 155 20.39 1.33 38.28
N ARG A 156 19.09 1.13 38.55
CA ARG A 156 18.04 1.26 37.54
C ARG A 156 17.78 2.74 37.38
N GLY A 157 18.36 3.33 36.34
CA GLY A 157 17.97 4.65 35.87
C GLY A 157 16.56 4.56 35.29
N SER A 158 15.57 4.97 36.09
CA SER A 158 14.35 5.60 35.58
C SER A 158 14.77 6.93 34.93
N GLY A 159 14.66 7.03 33.61
CA GLY A 159 14.97 8.26 32.88
C GLY A 159 13.86 8.58 31.90
N GLU A 160 12.93 9.43 32.30
CA GLU A 160 12.33 10.40 31.38
C GLU A 160 13.47 11.26 30.86
N GLY A 161 13.92 10.99 29.63
CA GLY A 161 15.16 11.54 29.08
C GLY A 161 14.97 12.95 28.54
N ALA A 162 15.75 13.91 29.07
CA ALA A 162 16.15 15.08 28.31
C ALA A 162 16.80 14.66 26.98
N PRO A 163 16.73 15.45 25.89
CA PRO A 163 17.36 15.08 24.63
C PRO A 163 18.85 14.81 24.86
N SER A 164 19.26 13.56 24.63
CA SER A 164 20.65 13.15 24.75
C SER A 164 21.46 13.87 23.67
N VAL A 165 22.63 14.40 24.04
CA VAL A 165 23.56 14.96 23.06
C VAL A 165 23.98 13.82 22.13
N CYS A 166 23.76 14.00 20.82
CA CYS A 166 24.11 12.99 19.82
C CYS A 166 25.61 12.68 19.81
N LEU A 167 25.94 11.39 19.82
CA LEU A 167 27.31 10.93 19.57
C LEU A 167 27.68 11.22 18.11
N PRO A 168 28.97 11.51 17.84
CA PRO A 168 29.42 11.75 16.48
C PRO A 168 29.33 10.47 15.64
N PRO A 169 29.11 10.58 14.31
CA PRO A 169 29.19 9.42 13.42
C PRO A 169 30.52 8.66 13.61
N SER A 170 30.46 7.33 13.53
CA SER A 170 31.68 6.51 13.57
C SER A 170 32.68 7.02 12.55
N SER A 171 33.98 7.09 12.87
CA SER A 171 35.03 7.42 11.91
C SER A 171 35.34 6.27 10.94
N ASN A 172 34.98 5.04 11.30
CA ASN A 172 35.18 3.88 10.46
C ASN A 172 34.27 3.97 9.22
N ARG A 173 34.79 3.64 8.04
CA ARG A 173 34.02 3.60 6.77
C ARG A 173 34.07 2.23 6.09
N ALA A 174 34.57 1.20 6.79
CA ALA A 174 34.67 -0.14 6.24
C ALA A 174 33.29 -0.80 6.08
N ASP A 175 33.21 -1.62 5.04
CA ASP A 175 32.07 -2.47 4.66
C ASP A 175 30.75 -1.69 4.57
N ASP A 176 30.34 -1.32 3.36
CA ASP A 176 29.06 -0.65 3.12
C ASP A 176 27.86 -1.62 3.10
N GLY A 177 28.12 -2.90 3.33
CA GLY A 177 27.14 -3.98 3.23
C GLY A 177 26.63 -4.21 1.81
N TYR A 178 25.62 -5.06 1.71
CA TYR A 178 24.94 -5.33 0.45
C TYR A 178 24.15 -4.11 -0.04
N VAL A 179 24.23 -3.83 -1.34
CA VAL A 179 23.45 -2.76 -1.96
C VAL A 179 21.97 -3.15 -1.99
N ASP A 180 21.16 -2.44 -1.23
CA ASP A 180 19.70 -2.56 -1.25
C ASP A 180 19.02 -1.22 -0.91
N ALA A 181 17.69 -1.22 -0.89
CA ALA A 181 16.88 -0.03 -0.58
C ALA A 181 16.92 0.37 0.91
N TYR A 182 17.44 -0.51 1.78
CA TYR A 182 17.35 -0.37 3.22
C TYR A 182 18.67 0.13 3.82
N ARG A 183 19.83 -0.21 3.26
CA ARG A 183 21.09 0.31 3.79
C ARG A 183 21.10 1.85 3.81
N GLY A 184 21.66 2.42 4.88
CA GLY A 184 21.69 3.87 5.04
C GLY A 184 21.89 4.33 6.48
N TRP A 185 21.54 5.58 6.71
CA TRP A 185 21.72 6.28 7.98
C TRP A 185 20.44 6.25 8.81
N TYR A 186 20.59 6.01 10.10
CA TYR A 186 19.53 5.85 11.08
C TYR A 186 19.92 6.55 12.39
N ASP A 187 18.91 6.91 13.18
CA ASP A 187 19.09 7.39 14.55
C ASP A 187 18.88 6.21 15.51
N VAL A 188 19.92 5.38 15.66
CA VAL A 188 19.88 4.24 16.60
C VAL A 188 19.98 4.73 18.05
N GLN A 189 20.56 5.90 18.25
CA GLN A 189 20.74 6.52 19.56
C GLN A 189 19.45 7.11 20.14
N GLY A 190 18.48 7.44 19.29
CA GLY A 190 17.26 8.16 19.67
C GLY A 190 17.54 9.61 20.08
N CYS A 191 18.61 10.21 19.55
CA CYS A 191 19.05 11.57 19.91
C CYS A 191 18.50 12.64 18.96
N GLY A 192 17.80 12.24 17.89
CA GLY A 192 17.24 13.11 16.86
C GLY A 192 18.11 13.28 15.62
N LYS A 193 19.29 12.63 15.55
CA LYS A 193 20.20 12.71 14.39
C LYS A 193 20.64 11.35 13.89
N CYS A 194 20.70 11.20 12.58
CA CYS A 194 21.02 9.93 11.93
C CYS A 194 22.53 9.75 11.73
N ASN A 195 23.21 9.34 12.79
CA ASN A 195 24.68 9.16 12.80
C ASN A 195 25.12 7.68 12.76
N ASP A 196 24.16 6.76 12.69
CA ASP A 196 24.41 5.31 12.70
C ASP A 196 24.17 4.73 11.30
N TYR A 197 25.16 4.03 10.72
CA TYR A 197 25.03 3.45 9.38
C TYR A 197 24.70 1.97 9.45
N CYS A 198 23.51 1.58 9.00
CA CYS A 198 22.98 0.22 9.11
C CYS A 198 22.79 -0.44 7.76
N ARG A 199 23.09 -1.74 7.70
CA ARG A 199 23.11 -2.55 6.47
C ARG A 199 23.06 -4.05 6.76
N TRP A 200 22.76 -4.83 5.74
CA TRP A 200 23.01 -6.27 5.75
C TRP A 200 24.49 -6.58 5.56
N VAL A 201 25.02 -7.47 6.38
CA VAL A 201 26.39 -8.00 6.32
C VAL A 201 26.38 -9.53 6.46
N GLY A 202 27.53 -10.17 6.28
CA GLY A 202 27.69 -11.63 6.35
C GLY A 202 27.60 -12.31 4.99
N GLY A 203 27.56 -13.64 4.97
CA GLY A 203 27.68 -14.45 3.74
C GLY A 203 26.36 -14.81 3.04
N ALA A 204 25.21 -14.49 3.62
CA ALA A 204 23.91 -14.89 3.09
C ALA A 204 23.29 -13.91 2.06
N GLY A 205 23.94 -12.77 1.78
CA GLY A 205 23.35 -11.71 0.98
C GLY A 205 22.50 -10.72 1.80
N SER A 206 21.81 -9.81 1.10
CA SER A 206 20.80 -8.94 1.72
C SER A 206 19.61 -9.77 2.19
N GLY A 207 19.19 -9.56 3.44
CA GLY A 207 17.97 -10.15 4.00
C GLY A 207 16.70 -9.35 3.70
N GLY A 208 16.81 -8.25 2.95
CA GLY A 208 15.67 -7.39 2.59
C GLY A 208 15.32 -6.38 3.68
N ASP A 209 14.02 -6.13 3.89
CA ASP A 209 13.56 -5.12 4.84
C ASP A 209 13.92 -5.50 6.30
N PRO A 210 14.75 -4.72 7.02
CA PRO A 210 15.10 -5.01 8.41
C PRO A 210 13.90 -4.98 9.36
N LEU A 211 12.79 -4.34 8.97
CA LEU A 211 11.54 -4.41 9.71
C LEU A 211 10.95 -5.82 9.74
N ARG A 212 11.15 -6.60 8.67
CA ARG A 212 10.56 -7.94 8.54
C ARG A 212 11.47 -9.04 9.04
N ARG A 213 12.78 -8.81 9.02
CA ARG A 213 13.78 -9.82 9.32
C ARG A 213 15.09 -9.13 9.68
N LEU A 214 15.76 -9.60 10.71
CA LEU A 214 17.09 -9.10 11.10
C LEU A 214 18.20 -10.13 10.88
N GLU A 215 17.84 -11.37 10.57
CA GLU A 215 18.78 -12.46 10.30
C GLU A 215 18.28 -13.34 9.15
N LEU A 216 19.18 -13.71 8.25
CA LEU A 216 18.93 -14.60 7.12
C LEU A 216 19.93 -15.75 7.17
N GLN A 217 19.46 -16.98 6.97
CA GLN A 217 20.33 -18.11 6.68
C GLN A 217 20.17 -18.51 5.20
N SER A 218 21.29 -18.58 4.50
CA SER A 218 21.34 -19.10 3.12
C SER A 218 21.13 -20.61 3.10
N ALA A 219 20.78 -21.15 1.93
CA ALA A 219 20.66 -22.60 1.72
C ALA A 219 21.98 -23.35 2.01
N GLN A 220 23.11 -22.66 1.88
CA GLN A 220 24.46 -23.16 2.14
C GLN A 220 24.87 -23.02 3.61
N GLY A 221 23.95 -22.58 4.50
CA GLY A 221 24.18 -22.48 5.94
C GLY A 221 24.93 -21.22 6.39
N SER A 222 25.42 -20.38 5.47
CA SER A 222 25.99 -19.07 5.81
C SER A 222 24.92 -18.12 6.34
N TRP A 223 25.31 -17.27 7.29
CA TRP A 223 24.43 -16.29 7.92
C TRP A 223 24.67 -14.88 7.36
N GLY A 224 23.58 -14.12 7.23
CA GLY A 224 23.57 -12.68 7.06
C GLY A 224 22.75 -12.05 8.18
N TRP A 225 23.13 -10.86 8.62
CA TRP A 225 22.40 -10.15 9.67
C TRP A 225 22.39 -8.65 9.44
N TRP A 226 21.36 -7.99 9.95
CA TRP A 226 21.28 -6.54 9.99
C TRP A 226 22.24 -6.00 11.04
N SER A 227 23.18 -5.18 10.61
CA SER A 227 24.26 -4.66 11.43
C SER A 227 24.41 -3.17 11.26
N CYS A 228 24.69 -2.47 12.35
CA CYS A 228 24.97 -1.05 12.35
C CYS A 228 26.42 -0.78 12.69
N ARG A 229 26.98 0.23 12.04
CA ARG A 229 28.17 0.93 12.48
C ARG A 229 27.69 2.08 13.35
N LEU A 230 27.74 1.89 14.67
CA LEU A 230 27.15 2.79 15.64
C LEU A 230 27.98 4.08 15.82
N ALA A 231 27.30 5.19 16.01
CA ALA A 231 27.89 6.46 16.38
C ALA A 231 28.64 6.35 17.73
N GLY A 232 29.71 7.14 17.88
CA GLY A 232 30.60 7.07 19.04
C GLY A 232 31.42 5.78 19.16
N SER A 233 31.31 4.85 18.20
CA SER A 233 32.07 3.61 18.15
C SER A 233 32.99 3.59 16.92
N ASN A 234 34.05 2.77 16.98
CA ASN A 234 34.91 2.49 15.83
C ASN A 234 34.71 1.06 15.27
N GLN A 235 33.72 0.33 15.80
CA GLN A 235 33.40 -1.03 15.36
C GLN A 235 32.73 -1.02 13.98
N THR A 236 33.19 -1.89 13.08
CA THR A 236 32.60 -2.01 11.74
C THR A 236 31.18 -2.56 11.80
N HIS A 237 30.89 -3.48 12.72
CA HIS A 237 29.63 -4.20 12.83
C HIS A 237 29.15 -4.26 14.27
N THR A 238 27.85 -4.11 14.48
CA THR A 238 27.18 -4.71 15.64
C THR A 238 27.13 -6.23 15.49
N PRO A 239 27.27 -6.99 16.60
CA PRO A 239 27.22 -8.46 16.56
C PRO A 239 25.84 -8.97 16.12
N ARG A 240 25.78 -10.20 15.61
CA ARG A 240 24.51 -10.88 15.32
C ARG A 240 23.63 -10.97 16.57
N GLY A 241 22.33 -10.77 16.43
CA GLY A 241 21.38 -10.70 17.55
C GLY A 241 21.44 -9.41 18.38
N HIS A 242 22.22 -8.39 17.96
CA HIS A 242 22.26 -7.11 18.66
C HIS A 242 20.91 -6.39 18.64
N PHE A 243 20.14 -6.52 17.56
CA PHE A 243 18.79 -5.99 17.45
C PHE A 243 17.77 -7.13 17.54
N SER A 244 16.80 -6.98 18.44
CA SER A 244 15.66 -7.90 18.55
C SER A 244 14.47 -7.47 17.69
N SER A 245 14.39 -6.19 17.34
CA SER A 245 13.41 -5.61 16.43
C SER A 245 14.00 -4.36 15.76
N TRP A 246 13.37 -3.91 14.68
CA TRP A 246 13.83 -2.73 13.95
C TRP A 246 12.65 -1.85 13.56
N ALA A 247 12.59 -0.67 14.15
CA ALA A 247 11.50 0.29 13.93
C ALA A 247 11.98 1.63 13.35
N LEU A 248 13.26 1.76 13.00
CA LEU A 248 13.83 3.05 12.63
C LEU A 248 13.60 3.35 11.15
N ALA A 249 13.21 4.59 10.86
CA ALA A 249 13.11 5.09 9.49
C ALA A 249 14.49 5.45 8.96
N ARG A 250 14.75 5.13 7.69
CA ARG A 250 16.01 5.51 7.02
C ARG A 250 15.99 7.00 6.74
N CYS A 251 17.08 7.68 7.05
CA CYS A 251 17.21 9.11 6.85
C CYS A 251 17.75 9.44 5.45
N SER A 252 17.62 10.71 5.05
CA SER A 252 18.14 11.21 3.77
C SER A 252 19.67 11.14 3.67
N GLY A 253 20.38 11.16 4.81
CA GLY A 253 21.84 11.06 4.84
C GLY A 253 22.43 11.09 6.26
N GLU A 254 23.76 11.07 6.33
CA GLU A 254 24.54 11.21 7.57
C GLU A 254 24.24 12.55 8.24
N GLY A 255 23.92 12.54 9.55
CA GLY A 255 23.66 13.76 10.31
C GLY A 255 22.33 14.45 10.01
N ALA A 256 21.50 13.87 9.15
CA ALA A 256 20.14 14.35 8.91
C ALA A 256 19.29 14.27 10.19
N ASP A 257 18.27 15.13 10.28
CA ASP A 257 17.27 15.03 11.34
C ASP A 257 16.51 13.72 11.23
N ALA A 258 16.41 13.01 12.34
CA ALA A 258 15.60 11.81 12.45
C ALA A 258 14.12 12.19 12.41
N ALA A 259 13.29 11.33 11.80
CA ALA A 259 11.85 11.42 12.00
C ALA A 259 11.56 11.34 13.51
N ALA A 260 10.61 12.15 14.00
CA ALA A 260 10.26 12.18 15.41
C ALA A 260 10.06 10.75 15.96
N ALA A 261 10.61 10.49 17.14
CA ALA A 261 10.47 9.19 17.78
C ALA A 261 8.99 8.80 17.82
N PRO A 262 8.64 7.54 17.52
CA PRO A 262 7.25 7.13 17.50
C PRO A 262 6.60 7.40 18.87
N PRO A 263 5.34 7.87 18.91
CA PRO A 263 4.64 8.13 20.17
C PRO A 263 4.67 6.88 21.07
N PRO A 264 4.57 7.03 22.40
CA PRO A 264 4.56 5.86 23.31
C PRO A 264 3.46 4.87 22.88
N SER A 265 3.81 3.59 22.77
CA SER A 265 2.84 2.55 22.41
C SER A 265 1.82 2.39 23.51
N SER A 266 0.54 2.41 23.12
CA SER A 266 -0.56 1.90 23.92
C SER A 266 -1.27 0.88 23.04
N PRO A 267 -0.81 -0.39 23.04
CA PRO A 267 -1.42 -1.41 22.21
C PRO A 267 -2.91 -1.52 22.47
N TYR A 268 -3.69 -1.61 21.40
CA TYR A 268 -5.13 -1.70 21.47
C TYR A 268 -5.58 -2.93 22.26
N VAL A 269 -6.65 -2.78 23.04
CA VAL A 269 -7.28 -3.85 23.82
C VAL A 269 -8.68 -4.11 23.27
N PRO A 270 -8.96 -5.32 22.73
CA PRO A 270 -10.29 -5.67 22.20
C PRO A 270 -11.44 -5.36 23.17
N GLY A 271 -12.55 -4.87 22.63
CA GLY A 271 -13.71 -4.39 23.39
C GLY A 271 -13.61 -2.94 23.89
N GLN A 272 -12.43 -2.32 23.89
CA GLN A 272 -12.27 -0.89 24.20
C GLN A 272 -12.48 -0.01 22.96
N PRO A 273 -12.83 1.28 23.11
CA PRO A 273 -12.89 2.18 21.96
C PRO A 273 -11.51 2.32 21.32
N GLY A 274 -11.44 2.29 19.99
CA GLY A 274 -10.24 2.67 19.26
C GLY A 274 -9.82 4.11 19.58
N ALA A 275 -8.52 4.36 19.64
CA ALA A 275 -7.97 5.70 19.75
C ALA A 275 -8.27 6.54 18.49
N ALA A 276 -8.19 7.86 18.64
CA ALA A 276 -8.29 8.77 17.50
C ALA A 276 -7.16 8.54 16.48
N TRP A 277 -7.49 8.75 15.21
CA TRP A 277 -6.56 8.69 14.09
C TRP A 277 -6.08 10.09 13.74
N THR A 278 -4.79 10.25 13.45
CA THR A 278 -4.26 11.51 12.89
C THR A 278 -4.48 11.58 11.38
N GLU A 279 -4.32 12.77 10.81
CA GLU A 279 -4.41 12.96 9.36
C GLU A 279 -3.31 12.19 8.61
N GLU A 280 -2.10 12.15 9.15
CA GLU A 280 -0.98 11.41 8.58
C GLU A 280 -1.23 9.90 8.60
N GLU A 281 -1.83 9.37 9.67
CA GLU A 281 -2.24 7.95 9.75
C GLU A 281 -3.29 7.64 8.68
N MET A 282 -4.31 8.50 8.53
CA MET A 282 -5.33 8.34 7.49
C MET A 282 -4.74 8.38 6.08
N LEU A 283 -3.82 9.31 5.79
CA LEU A 283 -3.16 9.41 4.49
C LEU A 283 -2.27 8.20 4.20
N ALA A 284 -1.48 7.75 5.19
CA ALA A 284 -0.64 6.58 5.05
C ALA A 284 -1.48 5.32 4.79
N VAL A 285 -2.57 5.12 5.54
CA VAL A 285 -3.47 3.97 5.36
C VAL A 285 -4.23 4.08 4.03
N ARG A 286 -4.65 5.28 3.61
CA ARG A 286 -5.25 5.50 2.29
C ARG A 286 -4.30 5.06 1.17
N ALA A 287 -3.03 5.44 1.23
CA ALA A 287 -2.03 5.00 0.25
C ALA A 287 -1.85 3.46 0.26
N LYS A 288 -1.85 2.84 1.44
CA LYS A 288 -1.82 1.36 1.57
C LYS A 288 -3.04 0.72 0.90
N LEU A 289 -4.23 1.25 1.14
CA LEU A 289 -5.49 0.75 0.58
C LEU A 289 -5.58 0.94 -0.93
N HIS A 290 -5.13 2.07 -1.47
CA HIS A 290 -5.06 2.27 -2.92
C HIS A 290 -4.25 1.17 -3.61
N ARG A 291 -3.10 0.77 -3.04
CA ARG A 291 -2.32 -0.36 -3.56
C ARG A 291 -3.05 -1.69 -3.41
N VAL A 292 -3.76 -1.93 -2.30
CA VAL A 292 -4.62 -3.12 -2.17
C VAL A 292 -5.66 -3.16 -3.29
N PHE A 293 -6.25 -2.02 -3.64
CA PHE A 293 -7.31 -1.94 -4.64
C PHE A 293 -6.82 -2.12 -6.08
N THR A 294 -5.61 -1.68 -6.39
CA THR A 294 -5.00 -1.83 -7.72
C THR A 294 -4.26 -3.16 -7.88
N GLU A 295 -3.62 -3.66 -6.81
CA GLU A 295 -2.66 -4.76 -6.87
C GLU A 295 -2.97 -5.90 -5.88
N GLY A 296 -4.24 -6.08 -5.51
CA GLY A 296 -4.64 -7.01 -4.44
C GLY A 296 -4.12 -8.44 -4.55
N HIS A 297 -3.94 -8.96 -5.77
CA HIS A 297 -3.32 -10.27 -5.98
C HIS A 297 -1.86 -10.28 -5.49
N ALA A 298 -1.05 -9.33 -5.96
CA ALA A 298 0.36 -9.22 -5.57
C ALA A 298 0.51 -8.90 -4.07
N VAL A 299 -0.35 -8.01 -3.55
CA VAL A 299 -0.36 -7.66 -2.13
C VAL A 299 -0.65 -8.87 -1.24
N TYR A 300 -1.59 -9.74 -1.63
CA TYR A 300 -1.88 -10.94 -0.86
C TYR A 300 -0.71 -11.94 -0.83
N HIS A 301 0.02 -12.10 -1.95
CA HIS A 301 1.22 -12.95 -1.99
C HIS A 301 2.31 -12.48 -1.01
N GLU A 302 2.40 -11.18 -0.72
CA GLU A 302 3.36 -10.66 0.27
C GLU A 302 3.07 -11.11 1.70
N LEU A 303 1.85 -11.61 1.99
CA LEU A 303 1.52 -12.18 3.30
C LEU A 303 2.25 -13.51 3.55
N GLY A 304 2.68 -14.20 2.49
CA GLY A 304 3.29 -15.53 2.58
C GLY A 304 2.30 -16.62 3.01
N LEU A 305 1.00 -16.39 2.85
CA LEU A 305 -0.04 -17.38 3.14
C LEU A 305 -0.32 -18.28 1.92
N PRO A 306 -0.83 -19.50 2.13
CA PRO A 306 -1.36 -20.33 1.05
C PRO A 306 -2.47 -19.59 0.30
N VAL A 307 -2.36 -19.51 -1.02
CA VAL A 307 -3.37 -18.88 -1.86
C VAL A 307 -4.60 -19.80 -1.93
N PRO A 308 -5.81 -19.33 -1.53
CA PRO A 308 -7.01 -20.15 -1.60
C PRO A 308 -7.38 -20.56 -3.02
N GLU A 309 -8.18 -21.61 -3.15
CA GLU A 309 -8.81 -21.97 -4.43
C GLU A 309 -9.73 -20.82 -4.92
N GLU A 310 -9.88 -20.67 -6.24
CA GLU A 310 -10.69 -19.61 -6.86
C GLU A 310 -10.32 -18.20 -6.37
N PHE A 311 -9.03 -17.97 -6.06
CA PHE A 311 -8.55 -16.72 -5.48
C PHE A 311 -8.87 -15.48 -6.32
N TRP A 312 -9.00 -15.60 -7.65
CA TRP A 312 -9.41 -14.48 -8.52
C TRP A 312 -10.76 -13.85 -8.11
N THR A 313 -11.68 -14.62 -7.50
CA THR A 313 -12.96 -14.09 -6.96
C THR A 313 -12.85 -13.57 -5.54
N SER A 314 -11.72 -13.82 -4.88
CA SER A 314 -11.46 -13.54 -3.46
C SER A 314 -10.39 -12.47 -3.25
N ALA A 315 -9.67 -12.11 -4.32
CA ALA A 315 -8.58 -11.16 -4.27
C ALA A 315 -9.06 -9.84 -3.64
N PRO A 316 -8.31 -9.29 -2.68
CA PRO A 316 -8.63 -8.00 -2.08
C PRO A 316 -8.77 -6.93 -3.17
N ASN A 317 -9.83 -6.12 -3.11
CA ASN A 317 -10.02 -4.97 -3.97
C ASN A 317 -11.03 -3.99 -3.36
N ALA A 318 -11.29 -2.86 -4.02
CA ALA A 318 -12.24 -1.86 -3.54
C ALA A 318 -13.65 -2.45 -3.31
N ALA A 319 -14.16 -3.29 -4.23
CA ALA A 319 -15.47 -3.92 -4.08
C ALA A 319 -15.54 -4.87 -2.86
N LYS A 320 -14.45 -5.59 -2.55
CA LYS A 320 -14.36 -6.42 -1.35
C LYS A 320 -14.31 -5.58 -0.08
N ALA A 321 -13.56 -4.48 -0.07
CA ALA A 321 -13.53 -3.57 1.07
C ALA A 321 -14.90 -2.91 1.33
N LEU A 322 -15.59 -2.51 0.26
CA LEU A 322 -16.96 -1.99 0.34
C LEU A 322 -17.93 -3.04 0.91
N ARG A 323 -17.88 -4.27 0.38
CA ARG A 323 -18.67 -5.39 0.91
C ARG A 323 -18.34 -5.65 2.38
N LEU A 324 -17.06 -5.62 2.76
CA LEU A 324 -16.64 -5.88 4.14
C LEU A 324 -17.28 -4.89 5.10
N GLY A 325 -17.26 -3.59 4.79
CA GLY A 325 -17.85 -2.59 5.67
C GLY A 325 -19.33 -2.80 5.93
N PHE A 326 -20.07 -3.28 4.93
CA PHE A 326 -21.47 -3.63 5.11
C PHE A 326 -21.64 -4.89 5.97
N HIS A 327 -20.88 -5.94 5.64
CA HIS A 327 -20.97 -7.24 6.31
C HIS A 327 -20.50 -7.20 7.77
N ASP A 328 -19.46 -6.42 8.09
CA ASP A 328 -19.01 -6.18 9.47
C ASP A 328 -20.11 -5.57 10.34
N CYS A 329 -21.03 -4.81 9.73
CA CYS A 329 -22.16 -4.18 10.41
C CYS A 329 -23.36 -5.08 10.65
N LEU A 330 -23.33 -6.34 10.21
CA LEU A 330 -24.35 -7.32 10.57
C LEU A 330 -24.33 -7.57 12.08
N ARG A 331 -25.52 -7.65 12.67
CA ARG A 331 -25.66 -7.98 14.10
C ARG A 331 -25.54 -9.49 14.28
N TYR A 332 -25.12 -9.91 15.47
CA TYR A 332 -25.23 -11.31 15.86
C TYR A 332 -26.69 -11.66 16.17
N ALA A 333 -27.02 -12.95 16.11
CA ALA A 333 -28.36 -13.48 16.37
C ALA A 333 -28.89 -13.17 17.79
N ASP A 334 -28.02 -12.83 18.74
CA ASP A 334 -28.38 -12.37 20.08
C ASP A 334 -28.67 -10.86 20.17
N GLY A 335 -28.60 -10.14 19.04
CA GLY A 335 -28.83 -8.70 18.91
C GLY A 335 -27.63 -7.81 19.26
N THR A 336 -26.51 -8.40 19.71
CA THR A 336 -25.26 -7.69 19.99
C THR A 336 -24.42 -7.50 18.72
N GLY A 337 -23.27 -6.82 18.84
CA GLY A 337 -22.31 -6.67 17.75
C GLY A 337 -22.67 -5.59 16.72
N GLY A 338 -22.15 -5.79 15.51
CA GLY A 338 -22.25 -4.85 14.40
C GLY A 338 -21.14 -3.80 14.40
N CYS A 339 -20.45 -3.73 13.27
CA CYS A 339 -19.33 -2.86 12.93
C CYS A 339 -18.19 -3.03 13.95
N ASP A 340 -17.90 -4.28 14.32
CA ASP A 340 -17.04 -4.64 15.44
C ASP A 340 -15.73 -5.33 15.01
N GLY A 341 -15.31 -5.17 13.75
CA GLY A 341 -14.00 -5.63 13.28
C GLY A 341 -13.83 -7.16 13.39
N CYS A 342 -14.94 -7.88 13.27
CA CYS A 342 -14.99 -9.33 13.34
C CYS A 342 -16.02 -9.86 12.36
N LEU A 343 -15.78 -11.07 11.84
CA LEU A 343 -16.76 -11.78 11.02
C LEU A 343 -17.05 -13.15 11.61
N ASP A 344 -18.32 -13.56 11.53
CA ASP A 344 -18.70 -14.96 11.62
C ASP A 344 -17.94 -15.73 10.54
N TRP A 345 -17.09 -16.66 10.98
CA TRP A 345 -16.21 -17.39 10.09
C TRP A 345 -16.90 -18.58 9.41
N ASN A 346 -18.14 -18.89 9.81
CA ASN A 346 -18.91 -19.94 9.17
C ASN A 346 -19.07 -19.64 7.66
N GLY A 347 -18.70 -20.61 6.83
CA GLY A 347 -18.81 -20.50 5.37
C GLY A 347 -17.84 -19.52 4.68
N VAL A 348 -16.97 -18.79 5.39
CA VAL A 348 -16.06 -17.78 4.78
C VAL A 348 -15.13 -18.39 3.73
N GLY A 349 -14.63 -19.60 3.97
CA GLY A 349 -13.71 -20.32 3.09
C GLY A 349 -14.37 -21.12 1.96
N VAL A 350 -15.70 -21.20 1.91
CA VAL A 350 -16.41 -22.12 1.00
C VAL A 350 -16.42 -21.56 -0.42
N ARG A 351 -15.53 -21.99 -1.31
CA ARG A 351 -15.57 -21.61 -2.73
C ARG A 351 -16.23 -22.66 -3.59
N TYR A 352 -17.04 -22.21 -4.56
CA TYR A 352 -17.60 -23.06 -5.59
C TYR A 352 -16.63 -23.09 -6.78
N PRO A 353 -16.22 -24.28 -7.27
CA PRO A 353 -15.39 -24.38 -8.45
C PRO A 353 -16.05 -23.70 -9.65
N ARG A 354 -15.24 -23.09 -10.52
CA ARG A 354 -15.71 -22.40 -11.73
C ARG A 354 -16.63 -23.26 -12.60
N ASP A 355 -16.34 -24.55 -12.71
CA ASP A 355 -17.15 -25.49 -13.48
C ASP A 355 -18.54 -25.70 -12.87
N SER A 356 -18.64 -25.68 -11.54
CA SER A 356 -19.93 -25.74 -10.83
C SER A 356 -20.68 -24.42 -10.96
N LEU A 357 -19.96 -23.28 -10.90
CA LEU A 357 -20.54 -21.95 -11.11
C LEU A 357 -21.16 -21.82 -12.50
N ALA A 358 -20.43 -22.23 -13.54
CA ALA A 358 -20.91 -22.18 -14.92
C ALA A 358 -22.17 -23.02 -15.17
N LYS A 359 -22.39 -24.07 -14.37
CA LYS A 359 -23.52 -25.00 -14.50
C LYS A 359 -24.70 -24.66 -13.59
N GLY A 360 -24.59 -23.63 -12.74
CA GLY A 360 -25.61 -23.30 -11.76
C GLY A 360 -25.81 -24.37 -10.67
N LEU A 361 -24.82 -25.25 -10.48
CA LEU A 361 -24.89 -26.37 -9.54
C LEU A 361 -24.39 -25.92 -8.18
N TYR A 362 -25.27 -25.24 -7.42
CA TYR A 362 -24.97 -24.82 -6.06
C TYR A 362 -25.85 -25.57 -5.08
N PRO A 363 -25.28 -26.24 -4.06
CA PRO A 363 -26.04 -26.47 -2.85
C PRO A 363 -26.34 -25.08 -2.27
N VAL A 364 -27.58 -24.61 -2.45
CA VAL A 364 -28.06 -23.40 -1.78
C VAL A 364 -28.08 -23.74 -0.30
N ALA A 365 -27.04 -23.35 0.42
CA ALA A 365 -27.07 -23.34 1.87
C ALA A 365 -28.22 -22.40 2.29
N GLY A 366 -28.95 -22.79 3.34
CA GLY A 366 -30.12 -22.02 3.81
C GLY A 366 -29.76 -20.70 4.49
N ASP A 367 -28.48 -20.38 4.61
CA ASP A 367 -27.92 -19.23 5.31
C ASP A 367 -27.00 -18.39 4.41
N GLY A 368 -27.07 -17.07 4.59
CA GLY A 368 -26.08 -16.16 4.02
C GLY A 368 -24.75 -16.32 4.75
N HIS A 369 -23.65 -16.19 4.03
CA HIS A 369 -22.30 -16.31 4.59
C HIS A 369 -21.37 -15.21 4.08
N ASN A 370 -20.31 -14.95 4.85
CA ASN A 370 -19.20 -14.06 4.49
C ASN A 370 -18.19 -14.70 3.51
N ASN A 371 -18.68 -15.60 2.66
CA ASN A 371 -17.90 -16.35 1.71
C ASN A 371 -17.00 -15.44 0.86
N GLY A 372 -15.70 -15.71 0.85
CA GLY A 372 -14.73 -14.99 0.04
C GLY A 372 -14.14 -13.74 0.64
N MET A 373 -14.47 -13.45 1.90
CA MET A 373 -13.90 -12.31 2.61
C MET A 373 -12.57 -12.62 3.26
N GLY A 374 -12.18 -13.90 3.37
CA GLY A 374 -10.94 -14.34 4.00
C GLY A 374 -9.72 -13.52 3.58
N PRO A 375 -9.31 -13.53 2.30
CA PRO A 375 -8.13 -12.79 1.87
C PRO A 375 -8.17 -11.28 2.12
N THR A 376 -9.36 -10.67 2.06
CA THR A 376 -9.53 -9.24 2.32
C THR A 376 -9.30 -8.93 3.79
N VAL A 377 -9.92 -9.70 4.68
CA VAL A 377 -9.74 -9.54 6.13
C VAL A 377 -8.30 -9.80 6.55
N GLU A 378 -7.66 -10.83 6.01
CA GLU A 378 -6.25 -11.15 6.27
C GLU A 378 -5.30 -10.03 5.82
N THR A 379 -5.57 -9.44 4.66
CA THR A 379 -4.79 -8.30 4.14
C THR A 379 -4.95 -7.06 5.02
N LEU A 380 -6.17 -6.78 5.47
CA LEU A 380 -6.44 -5.67 6.38
C LEU A 380 -5.84 -5.91 7.77
N GLU A 381 -5.82 -7.15 8.26
CA GLU A 381 -5.14 -7.50 9.51
C GLU A 381 -3.63 -7.25 9.42
N ALA A 382 -3.02 -7.54 8.26
CA ALA A 382 -1.63 -7.21 8.06
C ALA A 382 -1.38 -5.70 8.03
N ILE A 383 -2.26 -4.88 7.42
CA ILE A 383 -2.18 -3.41 7.52
C ILE A 383 -2.33 -2.94 8.97
N TYR A 384 -3.22 -3.58 9.73
CA TYR A 384 -3.51 -3.25 11.12
C TYR A 384 -2.32 -3.52 12.06
N THR A 385 -1.62 -4.63 11.85
CA THR A 385 -0.60 -5.16 12.77
C THR A 385 0.84 -4.90 12.31
N ASP A 386 1.09 -4.76 11.02
CA ASP A 386 2.41 -4.51 10.44
C ASP A 386 2.49 -3.11 9.82
N ARG A 387 3.25 -2.23 10.48
CA ARG A 387 3.46 -0.83 10.09
C ARG A 387 4.04 -0.64 8.67
N GLY A 388 4.75 -1.65 8.15
CA GLY A 388 5.39 -1.65 6.84
C GLY A 388 4.63 -2.44 5.77
N PHE A 389 3.47 -3.00 6.10
CA PHE A 389 2.65 -3.73 5.13
C PHE A 389 1.63 -2.81 4.42
N PRO A 390 1.34 -3.02 3.12
CA PRO A 390 2.09 -3.85 2.17
C PRO A 390 3.34 -3.11 1.66
N SER A 391 4.34 -3.81 1.11
CA SER A 391 5.66 -3.25 0.72
C SER A 391 5.68 -1.83 0.13
N ARG A 392 5.62 -1.56 -1.17
CA ARG A 392 5.71 -0.23 -1.82
C ARG A 392 4.64 0.82 -1.39
N THR A 393 4.57 1.17 -0.12
CA THR A 393 3.62 2.10 0.50
C THR A 393 4.32 2.85 1.65
N PRO A 394 3.75 3.96 2.15
CA PRO A 394 4.34 4.67 3.27
C PRO A 394 4.55 3.77 4.50
N LEU A 395 5.75 3.82 5.06
CA LEU A 395 6.09 3.18 6.33
C LEU A 395 5.51 4.00 7.47
N MET A 396 4.72 3.36 8.34
CA MET A 396 4.20 4.02 9.55
C MET A 396 5.21 3.90 10.70
N PRO A 397 5.31 4.90 11.60
CA PRO A 397 6.20 4.83 12.77
C PRO A 397 5.90 3.62 13.68
N ARG A 398 4.62 3.31 13.88
CA ARG A 398 4.09 2.13 14.57
C ARG A 398 2.89 1.58 13.81
N SER A 399 2.46 0.36 14.13
CA SER A 399 1.22 -0.17 13.56
C SER A 399 -0.01 0.51 14.17
N LEU A 400 -1.16 0.36 13.52
CA LEU A 400 -2.44 0.87 14.03
C LEU A 400 -2.77 0.22 15.39
N GLN A 401 -2.53 -1.09 15.50
CA GLN A 401 -2.74 -1.82 16.75
C GLN A 401 -1.86 -1.27 17.88
N GLU A 402 -0.56 -1.03 17.63
CA GLU A 402 0.38 -0.54 18.66
C GLU A 402 0.07 0.89 19.14
N THR A 403 -0.68 1.65 18.35
CA THR A 403 -1.09 3.02 18.63
C THR A 403 -2.53 3.12 19.15
N GLY A 404 -3.13 1.99 19.51
CA GLY A 404 -4.41 1.91 20.19
C GLY A 404 -5.62 2.04 19.28
N LYS A 405 -5.45 1.99 17.95
CA LYS A 405 -6.56 2.06 17.00
C LYS A 405 -7.24 0.70 16.95
N SER A 406 -8.54 0.68 16.70
CA SER A 406 -9.29 -0.56 16.55
C SER A 406 -9.27 -1.04 15.10
N ARG A 407 -9.41 -2.35 14.89
CA ARG A 407 -9.57 -2.94 13.56
C ARG A 407 -10.90 -2.52 12.92
N ALA A 408 -11.95 -2.42 13.72
CA ALA A 408 -13.26 -1.94 13.30
C ALA A 408 -13.18 -0.54 12.66
N ASP A 409 -12.35 0.36 13.21
CA ASP A 409 -12.08 1.66 12.60
C ASP A 409 -11.36 1.52 11.25
N LEU A 410 -10.38 0.62 11.13
CA LEU A 410 -9.70 0.36 9.87
C LEU A 410 -10.68 -0.17 8.79
N TRP A 411 -11.57 -1.10 9.12
CA TRP A 411 -12.52 -1.66 8.14
C TRP A 411 -13.53 -0.60 7.68
N ALA A 412 -14.02 0.23 8.59
CA ALA A 412 -14.87 1.37 8.25
C ALA A 412 -14.12 2.40 7.38
N PHE A 413 -12.87 2.70 7.70
CA PHE A 413 -12.04 3.60 6.88
C PHE A 413 -11.81 3.02 5.49
N ALA A 414 -11.45 1.74 5.38
CA ALA A 414 -11.24 1.04 4.12
C ALA A 414 -12.48 1.08 3.22
N THR A 415 -13.67 1.01 3.81
CA THR A 415 -14.95 1.14 3.11
C THR A 415 -15.14 2.53 2.52
N LEU A 416 -14.86 3.60 3.28
CA LEU A 416 -14.94 4.97 2.78
C LEU A 416 -13.95 5.21 1.64
N VAL A 417 -12.69 4.78 1.81
CA VAL A 417 -11.67 4.90 0.75
C VAL A 417 -12.05 4.09 -0.48
N ALA A 418 -12.69 2.93 -0.34
CA ALA A 418 -13.16 2.12 -1.47
C ALA A 418 -14.22 2.84 -2.30
N VAL A 419 -15.16 3.55 -1.66
CA VAL A 419 -16.16 4.36 -2.37
C VAL A 419 -15.49 5.50 -3.12
N GLU A 420 -14.62 6.27 -2.46
CA GLU A 420 -13.91 7.39 -3.09
C GLU A 420 -13.01 6.93 -4.25
N TYR A 421 -12.28 5.83 -4.06
CA TYR A 421 -11.47 5.20 -5.10
C TYR A 421 -12.33 4.80 -6.31
N SER A 422 -13.49 4.19 -6.07
CA SER A 422 -14.38 3.73 -7.14
C SER A 422 -15.02 4.90 -7.88
N MET A 423 -15.36 6.00 -7.19
CA MET A 423 -15.83 7.23 -7.81
C MET A 423 -14.76 7.88 -8.69
N ALA A 424 -13.52 7.94 -8.21
CA ALA A 424 -12.40 8.45 -9.00
C ALA A 424 -12.16 7.60 -10.25
N LEU A 425 -12.21 6.26 -10.11
CA LEU A 425 -12.07 5.33 -11.22
C LEU A 425 -13.20 5.48 -12.25
N ASN A 426 -14.45 5.60 -11.80
CA ASN A 426 -15.61 5.89 -12.65
C ASN A 426 -15.41 7.18 -13.46
N ASN A 427 -15.04 8.26 -12.77
CA ASN A 427 -14.89 9.57 -13.42
C ASN A 427 -13.71 9.58 -14.39
N ALA A 428 -12.60 8.92 -14.07
CA ALA A 428 -11.49 8.75 -15.00
C ALA A 428 -11.91 7.99 -16.28
N ALA A 429 -12.81 7.00 -16.16
CA ALA A 429 -13.36 6.30 -17.32
C ALA A 429 -14.32 7.17 -18.15
N CYS A 430 -15.00 8.13 -17.53
CA CYS A 430 -15.80 9.13 -18.22
C CYS A 430 -14.94 10.16 -18.96
N ASP A 431 -13.84 10.61 -18.35
CA ASP A 431 -12.98 11.65 -18.90
C ASP A 431 -12.06 11.11 -20.02
N ALA A 432 -11.57 9.87 -19.88
CA ALA A 432 -10.62 9.26 -20.82
C ALA A 432 -11.02 7.83 -21.22
N PRO A 433 -12.20 7.61 -21.83
CA PRO A 433 -12.73 6.27 -22.08
C PRO A 433 -11.84 5.40 -22.98
N ALA A 434 -11.07 6.01 -23.89
CA ALA A 434 -10.14 5.29 -24.75
C ALA A 434 -9.06 4.53 -23.95
N ALA A 435 -8.58 5.10 -22.84
CA ALA A 435 -7.57 4.47 -21.98
C ALA A 435 -8.08 3.19 -21.30
N PHE A 436 -9.38 3.14 -21.01
CA PHE A 436 -10.04 1.98 -20.37
C PHE A 436 -10.46 0.92 -21.38
N LYS A 437 -10.80 1.32 -22.62
CA LYS A 437 -11.09 0.41 -23.73
C LYS A 437 -9.86 -0.30 -24.28
N ALA A 438 -8.68 0.30 -24.16
CA ALA A 438 -7.42 -0.26 -24.65
C ALA A 438 -6.87 -1.39 -23.75
N GLN A 439 -7.40 -1.56 -22.53
CA GLN A 439 -6.97 -2.60 -21.60
C GLN A 439 -7.46 -3.99 -22.03
N PRO A 440 -6.70 -5.07 -21.74
CA PRO A 440 -7.10 -6.46 -22.06
C PRO A 440 -8.43 -6.87 -21.41
N TRP A 441 -8.79 -6.23 -20.30
CA TRP A 441 -10.11 -6.31 -19.66
C TRP A 441 -10.94 -5.11 -20.12
N ARG A 442 -11.39 -5.12 -21.38
CA ARG A 442 -12.19 -4.04 -21.97
C ARG A 442 -13.38 -3.70 -21.07
N GLN A 443 -13.28 -2.63 -20.30
CA GLN A 443 -14.38 -2.13 -19.49
C GLN A 443 -15.15 -1.13 -20.32
N CYS A 444 -16.37 -1.50 -20.72
CA CYS A 444 -17.31 -0.57 -21.33
C CYS A 444 -18.03 0.16 -20.19
N HIS A 445 -17.86 1.47 -20.09
CA HIS A 445 -18.60 2.27 -19.14
C HIS A 445 -20.01 2.51 -19.69
N PRO A 446 -21.09 2.05 -19.02
CA PRO A 446 -22.44 2.05 -19.60
C PRO A 446 -23.01 3.45 -19.82
N ARG A 447 -22.39 4.46 -19.20
CA ARG A 447 -22.78 5.87 -19.26
C ARG A 447 -21.76 6.74 -20.01
N GLU A 448 -20.80 6.12 -20.70
CA GLU A 448 -19.81 6.86 -21.48
C GLU A 448 -20.49 7.81 -22.48
N GLY A 449 -20.06 9.08 -22.48
CA GLY A 449 -20.61 10.10 -23.36
C GLY A 449 -21.92 10.72 -22.89
N GLU A 450 -22.55 10.18 -21.84
CA GLU A 450 -23.74 10.77 -21.24
C GLU A 450 -23.36 11.91 -20.29
N SER A 451 -24.23 12.92 -20.19
CA SER A 451 -23.98 14.11 -19.34
C SER A 451 -23.88 13.78 -17.84
N ASP A 452 -24.35 12.60 -17.46
CA ASP A 452 -24.39 12.10 -16.08
C ASP A 452 -23.49 10.87 -15.89
N CYS A 453 -22.43 10.76 -16.71
CA CYS A 453 -21.40 9.73 -16.57
C CYS A 453 -20.63 9.87 -15.25
N SER A 454 -20.13 11.08 -14.98
CA SER A 454 -19.31 11.35 -13.79
C SER A 454 -20.19 11.50 -12.55
N VAL A 455 -19.70 10.97 -11.43
CA VAL A 455 -20.39 10.98 -10.14
C VAL A 455 -19.61 11.86 -9.17
N ALA A 456 -20.31 12.78 -8.52
CA ALA A 456 -19.79 13.56 -7.41
C ALA A 456 -20.51 13.18 -6.12
N ALA A 457 -19.77 13.12 -5.02
CA ALA A 457 -20.37 12.88 -3.71
C ALA A 457 -21.10 14.16 -3.31
N PRO A 458 -22.40 14.12 -2.95
CA PRO A 458 -23.14 15.32 -2.57
C PRO A 458 -22.62 15.95 -1.26
N ARG A 459 -21.81 15.21 -0.51
CA ARG A 459 -21.09 15.66 0.68
C ARG A 459 -19.82 14.83 0.85
N ALA A 460 -18.83 15.39 1.55
CA ALA A 460 -17.66 14.63 1.97
C ALA A 460 -18.06 13.47 2.91
N PHE A 461 -17.31 12.37 2.83
CA PHE A 461 -17.42 11.29 3.78
C PHE A 461 -16.77 11.70 5.10
N SER A 462 -17.52 11.58 6.20
CA SER A 462 -16.99 11.85 7.54
C SER A 462 -16.53 10.54 8.15
N PHE A 463 -15.22 10.38 8.30
CA PHE A 463 -14.66 9.30 9.09
C PHE A 463 -14.73 9.67 10.58
N ARG A 464 -15.16 8.71 11.40
CA ARG A 464 -15.19 8.82 12.86
C ARG A 464 -14.52 7.59 13.42
N THR A 465 -13.75 7.78 14.48
CA THR A 465 -13.01 6.72 15.18
C THR A 465 -13.72 6.34 16.47
N GLY A 466 -13.21 5.34 17.18
CA GLY A 466 -13.72 4.90 18.46
C GLY A 466 -14.61 3.66 18.40
N ARG A 467 -14.66 2.97 17.24
CA ARG A 467 -15.31 1.65 17.19
C ARG A 467 -14.58 0.67 18.10
N ARG A 468 -15.32 -0.29 18.61
CA ARG A 468 -14.82 -1.34 19.50
C ARG A 468 -14.70 -2.61 18.69
N ASP A 469 -13.53 -3.22 18.71
CA ASP A 469 -13.40 -4.57 18.18
C ASP A 469 -14.18 -5.54 19.07
N CYS A 470 -14.71 -6.59 18.44
CA CYS A 470 -15.25 -7.71 19.16
C CYS A 470 -14.16 -8.36 20.03
N VAL A 471 -14.56 -8.92 21.17
CA VAL A 471 -13.66 -9.73 21.98
C VAL A 471 -13.64 -11.13 21.38
N SER A 472 -12.79 -11.33 20.37
CA SER A 472 -12.56 -12.63 19.77
C SER A 472 -11.85 -13.57 20.74
N THR A 473 -12.24 -14.84 20.76
CA THR A 473 -11.49 -15.93 21.42
C THR A 473 -10.29 -16.40 20.59
N GLY A 474 -10.04 -15.75 19.45
CA GLY A 474 -8.98 -16.09 18.52
C GLY A 474 -7.58 -15.71 19.00
N TYR A 475 -6.58 -16.39 18.44
CA TYR A 475 -5.16 -16.21 18.71
C TYR A 475 -4.51 -15.31 17.62
N PRO A 476 -3.21 -14.96 17.75
CA PRO A 476 -2.51 -14.18 16.71
C PRO A 476 -2.63 -14.82 15.33
N TRP A 477 -3.10 -14.02 14.36
CA TRP A 477 -3.59 -14.47 13.05
C TRP A 477 -2.63 -15.40 12.27
N LYS A 478 -1.32 -15.13 12.23
CA LYS A 478 -0.37 -15.92 11.44
C LYS A 478 -0.06 -17.31 12.01
N THR A 479 -0.48 -17.62 13.22
CA THR A 479 -0.09 -18.84 13.94
C THR A 479 -1.29 -19.70 14.34
N THR A 480 -2.49 -19.41 13.84
CA THR A 480 -3.72 -20.05 14.31
C THR A 480 -4.76 -20.20 13.20
N SER A 481 -5.61 -21.21 13.35
CA SER A 481 -6.82 -21.40 12.54
C SER A 481 -8.02 -20.59 13.05
N SER A 482 -7.92 -19.97 14.24
CA SER A 482 -8.90 -19.03 14.77
C SER A 482 -8.26 -17.67 15.09
N PRO A 483 -7.97 -16.83 14.08
CA PRO A 483 -7.51 -15.46 14.23
C PRO A 483 -8.42 -14.54 15.05
N SER A 484 -7.84 -13.48 15.59
CA SER A 484 -8.52 -12.47 16.43
C SER A 484 -9.56 -11.61 15.70
N PHE A 485 -9.72 -11.73 14.38
CA PHE A 485 -10.80 -11.11 13.59
C PHE A 485 -11.94 -12.08 13.27
N MET A 486 -11.86 -13.33 13.75
CA MET A 486 -12.94 -14.30 13.62
C MET A 486 -13.81 -14.26 14.88
N THR A 487 -15.10 -14.52 14.72
CA THR A 487 -15.99 -14.83 15.83
C THR A 487 -16.75 -16.12 15.55
N ASN A 488 -17.17 -16.80 16.62
CA ASN A 488 -18.05 -17.97 16.56
C ASN A 488 -19.51 -17.60 16.82
N ARG A 489 -19.79 -16.32 17.06
CA ARG A 489 -21.15 -15.81 17.19
C ARG A 489 -21.78 -15.77 15.81
N THR A 490 -22.97 -16.35 15.69
CA THR A 490 -23.72 -16.40 14.45
C THR A 490 -24.24 -15.03 14.07
N GLU A 491 -23.95 -14.58 12.85
CA GLU A 491 -24.50 -13.36 12.27
C GLU A 491 -25.95 -13.55 11.79
N GLU A 492 -26.78 -12.51 11.93
CA GLU A 492 -28.12 -12.47 11.36
C GLU A 492 -28.05 -12.04 9.89
N HIS A 493 -28.05 -13.02 8.98
CA HIS A 493 -28.08 -12.79 7.54
C HIS A 493 -29.51 -12.68 6.99
N PRO A 494 -29.72 -11.95 5.88
CA PRO A 494 -31.00 -11.98 5.18
C PRO A 494 -31.29 -13.37 4.61
N ASP A 495 -32.57 -13.74 4.55
CA ASP A 495 -33.02 -14.98 3.92
C ASP A 495 -32.73 -14.94 2.40
N PRO A 496 -31.87 -15.85 1.88
CA PRO A 496 -31.48 -15.85 0.46
C PRO A 496 -32.65 -16.18 -0.48
N GLY A 497 -33.73 -16.79 0.02
CA GLY A 497 -34.95 -17.11 -0.74
C GLY A 497 -35.99 -16.00 -0.73
N THR A 498 -35.72 -14.88 -0.05
CA THR A 498 -36.71 -13.81 0.11
C THR A 498 -36.84 -12.92 -1.12
N ASN A 499 -37.88 -12.09 -1.16
CA ASN A 499 -38.11 -11.12 -2.24
C ASN A 499 -37.83 -9.68 -1.77
N GLY A 500 -38.06 -8.68 -2.63
CA GLY A 500 -37.79 -7.28 -2.28
C GLY A 500 -38.50 -6.77 -1.02
N HIS A 501 -39.67 -7.32 -0.66
CA HIS A 501 -40.34 -6.97 0.60
C HIS A 501 -39.55 -7.49 1.80
N GLY A 502 -39.12 -8.75 1.76
CA GLY A 502 -38.28 -9.34 2.81
C GLY A 502 -36.91 -8.67 2.92
N THR A 503 -36.33 -8.21 1.81
CA THR A 503 -35.11 -7.38 1.82
C THR A 503 -35.35 -6.09 2.59
N VAL A 504 -36.39 -5.32 2.26
CA VAL A 504 -36.70 -4.06 2.97
C VAL A 504 -36.98 -4.31 4.45
N ASP A 505 -37.68 -5.38 4.80
CA ASP A 505 -37.96 -5.72 6.19
C ASP A 505 -36.70 -6.11 6.97
N PHE A 506 -35.78 -6.86 6.35
CA PHE A 506 -34.48 -7.15 6.94
C PHE A 506 -33.71 -5.85 7.23
N PHE A 507 -33.54 -4.98 6.24
CA PHE A 507 -32.79 -3.73 6.43
C PHE A 507 -33.44 -2.80 7.46
N ARG A 508 -34.78 -2.77 7.53
CA ARG A 508 -35.51 -2.01 8.56
C ARG A 508 -35.24 -2.57 9.95
N ARG A 509 -35.28 -3.89 10.13
CA ARG A 509 -35.06 -4.52 11.46
C ARG A 509 -33.60 -4.43 11.90
N THR A 510 -32.65 -4.71 11.02
CA THR A 510 -31.22 -4.82 11.35
C THR A 510 -30.54 -3.46 11.48
N PHE A 511 -30.84 -2.54 10.54
CA PHE A 511 -30.16 -1.25 10.44
C PHE A 511 -31.06 -0.04 10.71
N GLY A 512 -32.38 -0.23 10.82
CA GLY A 512 -33.32 0.88 10.98
C GLY A 512 -33.54 1.69 9.70
N PHE A 513 -33.16 1.14 8.53
CA PHE A 513 -33.28 1.87 7.26
C PHE A 513 -34.74 2.00 6.80
N THR A 514 -35.04 3.15 6.22
CA THR A 514 -36.23 3.36 5.40
C THR A 514 -36.10 2.60 4.07
N ALA A 515 -37.22 2.38 3.38
CA ALA A 515 -37.19 1.74 2.06
C ALA A 515 -36.32 2.50 1.05
N ARG A 516 -36.27 3.84 1.14
CA ARG A 516 -35.40 4.66 0.29
C ARG A 516 -33.92 4.41 0.59
N GLU A 517 -33.55 4.33 1.87
CA GLU A 517 -32.17 4.03 2.27
C GLU A 517 -31.76 2.61 1.89
N THR A 518 -32.68 1.64 2.00
CA THR A 518 -32.46 0.28 1.51
C THR A 518 -32.18 0.26 0.01
N VAL A 519 -32.97 0.97 -0.80
CA VAL A 519 -32.73 1.03 -2.25
C VAL A 519 -31.44 1.79 -2.59
N ALA A 520 -31.02 2.75 -1.77
CA ALA A 520 -29.81 3.52 -2.01
C ALA A 520 -28.51 2.74 -1.69
N VAL A 521 -28.56 1.78 -0.76
CA VAL A 521 -27.39 0.98 -0.36
C VAL A 521 -27.25 -0.33 -1.12
N MET A 522 -28.32 -0.78 -1.78
CA MET A 522 -28.37 -1.96 -2.67
C MET A 522 -28.08 -1.57 -4.10
#